data_AF-A0A6H1R7A3-F1
#
_entry.id   AF-A0A6H1R7A3-F1
#
_cell.length_a   1.000
_cell.length_b   1.000
_cell.length_c   1.000
_cell.angle_alpha   90.00
_cell.angle_beta   90.00
_cell.angle_gamma   90.00
#
_symmetry.space_group_name_H-M   'P 1'
#
loop_
_entity.id
_entity.type
_entity.pdbx_description
1 polymer ?
#
loop_
_entity_poly.entity_id
_entity_poly.type
_entity_poly.pdbx_seq_one_letter_code
_entity_poly.pdbx_strand_id
1 'polypeptide(L)'
;MAFRQVRAAVLTDSEPLELAVVVGETALRLDVGDPAILQDQYRHLIRLAALPNVELQVLRPEDGIHSGFTGAFAILGFDYAHSVGYVELQDDAVYIHDQERMRGYSMAAENLRDVALSPPESVRFIESLVHD
;
A
#
# COMPACT_ATOMS: atom_id res chain seq x y z
N MET A 1 -12.85 -2.05 -13.24
CA MET A 1 -11.80 -3.05 -13.56
C MET A 1 -10.72 -2.48 -14.48
N ALA A 2 -11.05 -1.93 -15.66
CA ALA A 2 -10.06 -1.40 -16.61
C ALA A 2 -9.10 -0.34 -16.02
N PHE A 3 -9.60 0.63 -15.25
CA PHE A 3 -8.76 1.67 -14.62
C PHE A 3 -7.76 1.11 -13.58
N ARG A 4 -8.10 0.03 -12.86
CA ARG A 4 -7.16 -0.62 -11.91
C ARG A 4 -5.99 -1.26 -12.66
N GLN A 5 -6.25 -1.91 -13.80
CA GLN A 5 -5.23 -2.59 -14.59
C GLN A 5 -4.29 -1.61 -15.28
N VAL A 6 -4.83 -0.50 -15.83
CA VAL A 6 -4.01 0.56 -16.44
C VAL A 6 -3.08 1.19 -15.40
N ARG A 7 -3.56 1.44 -14.17
CA ARG A 7 -2.71 1.95 -13.09
C ARG A 7 -1.61 0.96 -12.68
N ALA A 8 -1.92 -0.34 -12.61
CA ALA A 8 -0.94 -1.36 -12.26
C ALA A 8 0.21 -1.45 -13.28
N ALA A 9 -0.06 -1.17 -14.57
CA ALA A 9 0.95 -1.20 -15.62
C ALA A 9 2.07 -0.16 -15.43
N VAL A 10 1.79 0.94 -14.72
CA VAL A 10 2.78 2.00 -14.42
C VAL A 10 3.96 1.48 -13.57
N LEU A 11 3.77 0.38 -12.83
CA LEU A 11 4.85 -0.23 -12.05
C LEU A 11 5.87 -0.98 -12.91
N THR A 12 5.55 -1.27 -14.16
CA THR A 12 6.36 -2.08 -15.08
C THR A 12 6.66 -1.35 -16.41
N ASP A 13 6.39 -0.04 -16.48
CA ASP A 13 6.65 0.77 -17.66
C ASP A 13 8.14 1.14 -17.79
N SER A 14 8.53 1.83 -18.87
CA SER A 14 9.93 2.22 -19.12
C SER A 14 10.51 3.16 -18.06
N GLU A 15 9.65 3.97 -17.44
CA GLU A 15 9.97 4.83 -16.31
C GLU A 15 9.02 4.45 -15.16
N PRO A 16 9.35 3.39 -14.39
CA PRO A 16 8.40 2.79 -13.47
C PRO A 16 8.21 3.67 -12.23
N LEU A 17 6.97 3.75 -11.75
CA LEU A 17 6.64 4.45 -10.50
C LEU A 17 7.32 3.77 -9.30
N GLU A 18 7.97 4.56 -8.46
CA GLU A 18 8.40 4.13 -7.12
C GLU A 18 7.18 4.02 -6.20
N LEU A 19 6.93 2.83 -5.66
CA LEU A 19 5.79 2.55 -4.81
C LEU A 19 6.26 2.00 -3.46
N ALA A 20 6.01 2.74 -2.39
CA ALA A 20 6.06 2.23 -1.03
C ALA A 20 4.63 2.09 -0.49
N VAL A 21 4.27 0.89 0.00
CA VAL A 21 2.93 0.59 0.48
C VAL A 21 2.97 -0.22 1.77
N VAL A 22 2.15 0.18 2.74
CA VAL A 22 1.87 -0.57 3.95
C VAL A 22 0.44 -1.07 3.87
N VAL A 23 0.24 -2.39 3.92
CA VAL A 23 -1.07 -3.05 3.85
C VAL A 23 -1.38 -3.69 5.19
N GLY A 24 -2.57 -3.42 5.74
CA GLY A 24 -3.03 -4.09 6.95
C GLY A 24 -3.38 -5.57 6.71
N GLU A 25 -3.04 -6.45 7.64
CA GLU A 25 -3.38 -7.88 7.57
C GLU A 25 -4.88 -8.13 7.31
N THR A 26 -5.76 -7.36 7.96
CA THR A 26 -7.20 -7.50 7.78
C THR A 26 -7.65 -7.30 6.33
N ALA A 27 -6.94 -6.45 5.57
CA ALA A 27 -7.22 -6.24 4.15
C ALA A 27 -6.78 -7.45 3.30
N LEU A 28 -5.70 -8.13 3.71
CA LEU A 28 -5.25 -9.36 3.05
C LEU A 28 -6.20 -10.54 3.32
N ARG A 29 -6.77 -10.61 4.53
CA ARG A 29 -7.68 -11.69 4.94
C ARG A 29 -9.15 -11.45 4.59
N LEU A 30 -9.47 -10.33 3.93
CA LEU A 30 -10.85 -10.04 3.58
C LEU A 30 -11.33 -11.06 2.55
N ASP A 31 -12.33 -11.87 2.93
CA ASP A 31 -12.89 -12.88 2.05
C ASP A 31 -13.70 -12.21 0.94
N VAL A 32 -13.23 -12.35 -0.31
CA VAL A 32 -13.84 -11.75 -1.49
C VAL A 32 -14.00 -12.82 -2.56
N GLY A 33 -15.20 -13.40 -2.60
CA GLY A 33 -15.59 -14.33 -3.65
C GLY A 33 -15.04 -15.74 -3.43
N ASP A 34 -14.34 -16.28 -4.42
CA ASP A 34 -13.80 -17.64 -4.40
C ASP A 34 -12.42 -17.65 -3.71
N PRO A 35 -12.15 -18.58 -2.76
CA PRO A 35 -10.82 -18.75 -2.17
C PRO A 35 -9.67 -18.83 -3.19
N ALA A 36 -9.92 -19.38 -4.38
CA ALA A 36 -8.93 -19.41 -5.46
C ALA A 36 -8.48 -18.00 -5.90
N ILE A 37 -9.39 -17.01 -5.86
CA ILE A 37 -9.08 -15.61 -6.19
C ILE A 37 -8.10 -15.03 -5.16
N LEU A 38 -8.33 -15.32 -3.89
CA LEU A 38 -7.48 -14.82 -2.81
C LEU A 38 -6.05 -15.38 -2.92
N GLN A 39 -5.95 -16.67 -3.24
CA GLN A 39 -4.69 -17.34 -3.53
C GLN A 39 -3.93 -16.70 -4.70
N ASP A 40 -4.63 -16.35 -5.78
CA ASP A 40 -4.02 -15.67 -6.93
C ASP A 40 -3.60 -14.23 -6.61
N GLN A 41 -4.35 -13.53 -5.75
CA GLN A 41 -3.99 -12.21 -5.25
C GLN A 41 -2.70 -12.25 -4.42
N TYR A 42 -2.55 -13.21 -3.50
CA TYR A 42 -1.31 -13.35 -2.72
C TYR A 42 -0.10 -13.60 -3.62
N ARG A 43 -0.22 -14.52 -4.58
CA ARG A 43 0.84 -14.76 -5.57
C ARG A 43 1.14 -13.51 -6.40
N HIS A 44 0.13 -12.70 -6.70
CA HIS A 44 0.33 -11.45 -7.43
C HIS A 44 1.09 -10.40 -6.59
N LEU A 45 0.73 -10.22 -5.31
CA LEU A 45 1.44 -9.33 -4.40
C LEU A 45 2.90 -9.73 -4.22
N ILE A 46 3.18 -11.03 -4.08
CA ILE A 46 4.56 -11.55 -4.01
C ILE A 46 5.34 -11.21 -5.29
N ARG A 47 4.73 -11.35 -6.47
CA ARG A 47 5.37 -10.95 -7.74
C ARG A 47 5.65 -9.45 -7.82
N LEU A 48 4.72 -8.62 -7.33
CA LEU A 48 4.93 -7.16 -7.30
C LEU A 48 6.03 -6.76 -6.32
N ALA A 49 6.10 -7.39 -5.15
CA ALA A 49 7.13 -7.15 -4.15
C ALA A 49 8.54 -7.56 -4.62
N ALA A 50 8.65 -8.33 -5.71
CA ALA A 50 9.93 -8.67 -6.34
C ALA A 50 10.43 -7.58 -7.31
N LEU A 51 9.63 -6.57 -7.62
CA LEU A 51 10.05 -5.45 -8.48
C LEU A 51 10.98 -4.51 -7.71
N PRO A 52 12.04 -3.98 -8.33
CA PRO A 52 13.02 -3.14 -7.64
C PRO A 52 12.47 -1.77 -7.22
N ASN A 53 11.35 -1.34 -7.80
CA ASN A 53 10.66 -0.08 -7.52
C ASN A 53 9.46 -0.24 -6.58
N VAL A 54 9.28 -1.41 -5.96
CA VAL A 54 8.15 -1.70 -5.06
C VAL A 54 8.64 -2.13 -3.68
N GLU A 55 8.28 -1.35 -2.65
CA GLU A 55 8.41 -1.71 -1.25
C GLU A 55 7.03 -2.04 -0.69
N LEU A 56 6.78 -3.33 -0.46
CA LEU A 56 5.52 -3.81 0.11
C LEU A 56 5.75 -4.29 1.54
N GLN A 57 5.06 -3.66 2.49
CA GLN A 57 5.09 -4.01 3.91
C GLN A 57 3.70 -4.41 4.41
N VAL A 58 3.65 -5.33 5.36
CA VAL A 58 2.42 -5.76 6.04
C VAL A 58 2.42 -5.24 7.47
N LEU A 59 1.33 -4.58 7.85
CA LEU A 59 1.07 -4.17 9.22
C LEU A 59 0.10 -5.16 9.86
N ARG A 60 0.53 -5.85 10.93
CA ARG A 60 -0.35 -6.72 11.70
C ARG A 60 -0.98 -5.97 12.88
N PRO A 61 -2.14 -6.42 13.39
CA PRO A 61 -2.81 -5.77 14.52
C PRO A 61 -1.92 -5.65 15.77
N GLU A 62 -1.01 -6.60 16.00
CA GLU A 62 -0.10 -6.62 17.14
C GLU A 62 1.12 -5.70 17.00
N ASP A 63 1.40 -5.15 15.82
CA ASP A 63 2.66 -4.47 15.51
C ASP A 63 2.73 -3.00 16.02
N GLY A 64 1.63 -2.39 16.51
CA GLY A 64 1.73 -1.07 17.14
C GLY A 64 0.43 -0.30 17.39
N ILE A 65 0.52 0.83 18.11
CA ILE A 65 -0.61 1.74 18.39
C ILE A 65 -0.99 2.52 17.12
N HIS A 66 -1.84 1.90 16.31
CA HIS A 66 -3.04 2.44 15.63
C HIS A 66 -3.03 3.90 15.11
N SER A 67 -1.91 4.46 14.65
CA SER A 67 -1.96 5.61 13.72
C SER A 67 -2.72 5.23 12.44
N GLY A 68 -2.79 3.93 12.12
CA GLY A 68 -3.65 3.33 11.08
C GLY A 68 -5.16 3.47 11.28
N PHE A 69 -5.65 4.01 12.41
CA PHE A 69 -7.07 4.38 12.54
C PHE A 69 -7.42 5.69 11.81
N THR A 70 -6.45 6.38 11.22
CA THR A 70 -6.67 7.61 10.44
C THR A 70 -7.28 7.38 9.05
N GLY A 71 -7.52 6.11 8.67
CA GLY A 71 -8.07 5.73 7.37
C GLY A 71 -6.99 5.63 6.29
N ALA A 72 -7.37 5.12 5.12
CA ALA A 72 -6.45 4.97 3.99
C ALA A 72 -6.09 6.33 3.38
N PHE A 73 -4.82 6.55 3.07
CA PHE A 73 -4.33 7.72 2.37
C PHE A 73 -3.15 7.37 1.47
N ALA A 74 -2.82 8.26 0.53
CA ALA A 74 -1.63 8.19 -0.29
C ALA A 74 -0.88 9.54 -0.27
N ILE A 75 0.43 9.50 -0.43
CA ILE A 75 1.24 10.69 -0.71
C ILE A 75 1.77 10.53 -2.13
N LEU A 76 1.41 11.47 -3.00
CA LEU A 76 1.81 11.48 -4.39
C LEU A 76 2.98 12.44 -4.58
N GLY A 77 4.13 11.92 -4.98
CA GLY A 77 5.32 12.70 -5.32
C GLY A 77 5.37 13.04 -6.82
N PHE A 78 5.94 14.19 -7.15
CA PHE A 78 6.09 14.66 -8.53
C PHE A 78 7.46 15.33 -8.71
N ASP A 79 8.11 15.12 -9.86
CA ASP A 79 9.44 15.68 -10.12
C ASP A 79 9.47 17.21 -10.19
N TYR A 80 8.38 17.79 -10.68
CA TYR A 80 8.28 19.24 -10.96
C TYR A 80 7.15 19.93 -10.19
N ALA A 81 6.59 19.27 -9.16
CA ALA A 81 5.52 19.81 -8.35
C ALA A 81 5.62 19.37 -6.88
N HIS A 82 4.96 20.09 -5.99
CA HIS A 82 4.88 19.69 -4.59
C HIS A 82 4.08 18.41 -4.42
N SER A 83 4.51 17.56 -3.47
CA SER A 83 3.76 16.36 -3.12
C SER A 83 2.35 16.70 -2.65
N VAL A 84 1.41 15.80 -2.96
CA VAL A 84 0.00 15.96 -2.63
C VAL A 84 -0.46 14.78 -1.80
N GLY A 85 -1.09 15.06 -0.66
CA GLY A 85 -1.79 14.06 0.11
C GLY A 85 -3.14 13.77 -0.54
N TYR A 86 -3.51 12.50 -0.62
CA TYR A 86 -4.74 12.04 -1.23
C TYR A 86 -5.48 11.12 -0.28
N VAL A 87 -6.74 11.43 0.00
CA VAL A 87 -7.65 10.59 0.78
C VAL A 87 -8.87 10.30 -0.07
N GLU A 88 -9.10 9.02 -0.38
CA GLU A 88 -10.25 8.57 -1.14
C GLU A 88 -11.49 8.51 -0.24
N LEU A 89 -12.61 9.06 -0.73
CA LEU A 89 -13.93 8.95 -0.11
C LEU A 89 -14.84 8.14 -1.04
N GLN A 90 -16.02 7.76 -0.56
CA GLN A 90 -16.94 6.90 -1.32
C GLN A 90 -17.32 7.47 -2.70
N ASP A 91 -17.58 8.78 -2.78
CA ASP A 91 -18.01 9.47 -4.00
C ASP A 91 -17.18 10.75 -4.27
N ASP A 92 -16.06 10.94 -3.58
CA ASP A 92 -15.21 12.13 -3.70
C ASP A 92 -13.76 11.83 -3.24
N ALA A 93 -12.90 12.84 -3.22
CA ALA A 93 -11.56 12.75 -2.63
C ALA A 93 -11.12 14.08 -2.00
N VAL A 94 -10.26 13.98 -0.98
CA VAL A 94 -9.60 15.14 -0.38
C VAL A 94 -8.16 15.21 -0.87
N TYR A 95 -7.80 16.36 -1.45
CA TYR A 95 -6.44 16.70 -1.84
C TYR A 95 -5.82 17.65 -0.81
N ILE A 96 -4.68 17.26 -0.25
CA ILE A 96 -3.95 18.02 0.76
C ILE A 96 -2.73 18.65 0.10
N HIS A 97 -2.78 19.97 -0.06
CA HIS A 97 -1.67 20.79 -0.57
C HIS A 97 -0.98 21.62 0.52
N ASP A 98 -1.62 21.73 1.68
CA ASP A 98 -1.08 22.47 2.81
C ASP A 98 0.17 21.78 3.37
N GLN A 99 1.27 22.51 3.46
CA GLN A 99 2.58 21.96 3.80
C GLN A 99 2.66 21.48 5.26
N GLU A 100 1.93 22.12 6.18
CA GLU A 100 1.91 21.70 7.59
C GLU A 100 1.13 20.39 7.74
N ARG A 101 -0.04 20.29 7.10
CA ARG A 101 -0.82 19.05 7.04
C ARG A 101 -0.04 17.94 6.36
N MET A 102 0.66 18.24 5.27
CA MET A 102 1.51 17.27 4.57
C MET A 102 2.58 16.66 5.47
N ARG A 103 3.21 17.46 6.35
CA ARG A 103 4.17 16.92 7.34
C ARG A 103 3.52 15.87 8.24
N GLY A 104 2.29 16.10 8.68
CA GLY A 104 1.53 15.13 9.47
C GLY A 104 1.32 13.80 8.73
N TYR A 105 0.94 13.85 7.45
CA TYR A 105 0.80 12.65 6.61
C TYR A 105 2.13 11.94 6.39
N SER A 106 3.22 12.67 6.13
CA SER A 106 4.55 12.08 5.96
C SER A 106 5.01 11.36 7.24
N MET A 107 4.85 11.99 8.41
CA MET A 107 5.19 11.37 9.69
C MET A 107 4.33 10.14 9.98
N ALA A 108 3.06 10.16 9.60
CA ALA A 108 2.18 8.99 9.74
C ALA A 108 2.66 7.85 8.82
N ALA A 109 3.02 8.15 7.57
CA ALA A 109 3.54 7.16 6.63
C ALA A 109 4.87 6.56 7.09
N GLU A 110 5.81 7.38 7.57
CA GLU A 110 7.08 6.93 8.16
C GLU A 110 6.85 6.01 9.36
N ASN A 111 6.00 6.42 10.31
CA ASN A 111 5.69 5.61 11.48
C ASN A 111 5.07 4.26 11.07
N LEU A 112 4.13 4.25 10.13
CA LEU A 112 3.55 3.00 9.61
C LEU A 112 4.61 2.06 9.01
N ARG A 113 5.59 2.60 8.28
CA ARG A 113 6.70 1.81 7.72
C ARG A 113 7.63 1.27 8.79
N ASP A 114 7.87 2.04 9.85
CA ASP A 114 8.75 1.67 10.95
C ASP A 114 8.18 0.54 11.81
N VAL A 115 6.86 0.51 11.99
CA VAL A 115 6.20 -0.53 12.80
C VAL A 115 5.76 -1.75 11.99
N ALA A 116 5.52 -1.60 10.68
CA ALA A 116 5.16 -2.73 9.82
C ALA A 116 6.31 -3.72 9.70
N LEU A 117 5.98 -4.97 9.36
CA LEU A 117 6.98 -5.97 9.00
C LEU A 117 7.93 -5.42 7.94
N SER A 118 9.21 -5.80 8.01
CA SER A 118 10.15 -5.46 6.94
C SER A 118 9.69 -6.05 5.60
N PRO A 119 10.13 -5.52 4.44
CA PRO A 119 9.70 -6.06 3.15
C PRO A 119 9.92 -7.59 3.00
N PRO A 120 11.08 -8.17 3.41
CA PRO A 120 11.27 -9.61 3.36
C PRO A 120 10.35 -10.40 4.32
N GLU A 121 10.06 -9.86 5.50
CA GLU A 121 9.13 -10.49 6.46
C GLU A 121 7.69 -10.44 5.96
N SER A 122 7.32 -9.35 5.29
CA SER A 122 6.02 -9.14 4.67
C SER A 122 5.75 -10.14 3.55
N VAL A 123 6.75 -10.40 2.70
CA VAL A 123 6.66 -11.44 1.66
C VAL A 123 6.47 -12.82 2.29
N ARG A 124 7.27 -13.17 3.30
CA ARG A 124 7.13 -14.45 4.02
C ARG A 124 5.77 -14.60 4.69
N PHE A 125 5.24 -13.52 5.25
CA PHE A 125 3.91 -13.50 5.83
C PHE A 125 2.85 -13.81 4.76
N ILE A 126 2.88 -13.12 3.61
CA ILE A 126 1.93 -13.37 2.51
C ILE A 126 2.08 -14.79 1.96
N GLU A 127 3.30 -15.33 1.85
CA GLU A 127 3.54 -16.72 1.46
C GLU A 127 2.87 -17.72 2.41
N SER A 128 2.87 -17.46 3.72
CA SER A 128 2.16 -18.32 4.68
C SER A 128 0.64 -18.35 4.47
N LEU A 129 0.05 -17.28 3.95
CA LEU A 129 -1.39 -17.21 3.63
C LEU A 129 -1.77 -18.03 2.39
N VAL A 130 -0.81 -18.43 1.56
CA VAL A 130 -1.06 -19.25 0.35
C VAL A 130 -1.40 -20.71 0.72
N HIS A 131 -1.11 -21.12 1.95
CA HIS A 131 -1.24 -22.51 2.41
C HIS A 131 -2.26 -22.71 3.54
N ASP A 132 -2.85 -21.63 4.05
CA ASP A 132 -4.04 -21.64 4.92
C ASP A 132 -5.32 -21.86 4.10
#